data_AF-A0A925C5N5-F1
#
_entry.id   AF-A0A925C5N5-F1
#
_cell.length_a   1.000
_cell.length_b   1.000
_cell.length_c   1.000
_cell.angle_alpha   90.00
_cell.angle_beta   90.00
_cell.angle_gamma   90.00
#
_symmetry.space_group_name_H-M   'P 1'
#
loop_
_entity.id
_entity.type
_entity.pdbx_description
1 polymer ?
#
loop_
_entity_poly.entity_id
_entity_poly.type
_entity_poly.pdbx_seq_one_letter_code
_entity_poly.pdbx_strand_id
1 'polypeptide(L)'
;MPLRPMLPTVLLAAVLSIVVGVLAAARGASVPLGLAVGLFAVQVLLTLWRINAPAWHAGPPQTPAADWAVSNTVLTVIVYAWGAAALFCIYGLSGLHWRHWWQYGAGMALLAGVALLCARHLASERGLRTRASTLNIIMAITVVQAVSVAGAIVYIVASGALDTPKGDWAANYVFIAGGLMIGAISLVSLLAYWRTPATAPAGA
;
A
#
# COMPACT_ATOMS: atom_id res chain seq x y z
N MET A 1 9.39 12.38 9.84
CA MET A 1 8.85 11.17 9.17
C MET A 1 8.99 9.91 10.05
N PRO A 2 7.91 9.53 10.74
CA PRO A 2 7.83 8.32 11.58
C PRO A 2 8.25 7.00 10.91
N LEU A 3 8.16 6.90 9.58
CA LEU A 3 8.52 5.68 8.83
C LEU A 3 10.03 5.39 8.78
N ARG A 4 10.90 6.40 8.83
CA ARG A 4 12.36 6.26 8.61
C ARG A 4 13.03 5.11 9.38
N PRO A 5 12.83 4.94 10.69
CA PRO A 5 13.48 3.85 11.44
C PRO A 5 12.97 2.45 11.07
N MET A 6 11.77 2.33 10.49
CA MET A 6 11.15 1.04 10.12
C MET A 6 11.39 0.67 8.65
N LEU A 7 11.87 1.62 7.85
CA LEU A 7 12.08 1.42 6.42
C LEU A 7 13.00 0.23 6.11
N PRO A 8 14.13 0.01 6.80
CA PRO A 8 14.98 -1.14 6.51
C PRO A 8 14.28 -2.48 6.69
N THR A 9 13.46 -2.65 7.74
CA THR A 9 12.77 -3.92 8.01
C THR A 9 11.62 -4.15 7.03
N VAL A 10 10.91 -3.09 6.63
CA VAL A 10 9.86 -3.17 5.59
C VAL A 10 10.46 -3.55 4.25
N LEU A 11 11.56 -2.92 3.84
CA LEU A 11 12.23 -3.21 2.56
C LEU A 11 12.83 -4.61 2.57
N LEU A 12 13.44 -5.05 3.68
CA LEU A 12 13.93 -6.41 3.81
C LEU A 12 12.79 -7.43 3.67
N ALA A 13 11.66 -7.22 4.36
CA ALA A 13 10.48 -8.09 4.23
C ALA A 13 9.94 -8.12 2.80
N ALA A 14 9.91 -6.97 2.10
CA ALA A 14 9.51 -6.89 0.70
C ALA A 14 10.42 -7.75 -0.19
N VAL A 15 11.74 -7.57 -0.09
CA VAL A 15 12.72 -8.33 -0.87
C VAL A 15 12.65 -9.82 -0.58
N LEU A 16 12.61 -10.21 0.70
CA LEU A 16 12.50 -11.61 1.10
C LEU A 16 11.22 -12.26 0.57
N SER A 17 10.08 -11.55 0.61
CA SER A 17 8.83 -12.08 0.07
C SER A 17 8.88 -12.34 -1.43
N ILE A 18 9.60 -11.50 -2.20
CA ILE A 18 9.80 -11.70 -3.64
C ILE A 18 10.73 -12.88 -3.90
N VAL A 19 11.87 -12.97 -3.19
CA VAL A 19 12.82 -14.08 -3.34
C VAL A 19 12.14 -15.42 -3.03
N VAL A 20 11.43 -15.51 -1.90
CA VAL A 20 10.67 -16.71 -1.55
C VAL A 20 9.57 -16.97 -2.57
N GLY A 21 8.88 -15.92 -3.05
CA GLY A 21 7.85 -16.03 -4.09
C GLY A 21 8.38 -16.66 -5.38
N VAL A 22 9.51 -16.20 -5.90
CA VAL A 22 10.17 -16.77 -7.10
C VAL A 22 10.52 -18.24 -6.87
N LEU A 23 11.17 -18.55 -5.75
CA LEU A 23 11.61 -19.91 -5.40
C LEU A 23 10.44 -20.88 -5.16
N ALA A 24 9.32 -20.38 -4.64
CA ALA A 24 8.10 -21.14 -4.39
C ALA A 24 7.35 -21.40 -5.70
N ALA A 25 7.20 -20.37 -6.53
CA ALA A 25 6.61 -20.45 -7.86
C ALA A 25 7.33 -21.45 -8.76
N ALA A 26 8.67 -21.44 -8.78
CA ALA A 26 9.47 -22.36 -9.58
C ALA A 26 9.29 -23.84 -9.18
N ARG A 27 8.77 -24.09 -7.98
CA ARG A 27 8.50 -25.43 -7.42
C ARG A 27 7.01 -25.78 -7.37
N GLY A 28 6.12 -24.90 -7.85
CA GLY A 28 4.67 -25.07 -7.71
C GLY A 28 4.18 -25.07 -6.26
N ALA A 29 4.95 -24.50 -5.32
CA ALA A 29 4.65 -24.52 -3.90
C ALA A 29 3.87 -23.26 -3.49
N SER A 30 2.54 -23.34 -3.49
CA SER A 30 1.67 -22.19 -3.18
C SER A 30 1.75 -21.73 -1.73
N VAL A 31 1.85 -22.65 -0.78
CA VAL A 31 1.85 -22.35 0.66
C VAL A 31 3.03 -21.46 1.08
N PRO A 32 4.31 -21.76 0.72
CA PRO A 32 5.43 -20.87 1.05
C PRO A 32 5.29 -19.45 0.49
N LEU A 33 4.75 -19.32 -0.73
CA LEU A 33 4.50 -18.01 -1.35
C LEU A 33 3.46 -17.23 -0.54
N GLY A 34 2.34 -17.88 -0.21
CA GLY A 34 1.28 -17.28 0.60
C GLY A 34 1.78 -16.81 1.97
N LEU A 35 2.60 -17.62 2.65
CA LEU A 35 3.22 -17.25 3.92
C LEU A 35 4.17 -16.05 3.79
N ALA A 36 5.03 -16.04 2.77
CA ALA A 36 5.99 -14.96 2.57
C ALA A 36 5.32 -13.62 2.28
N VAL A 37 4.30 -13.64 1.42
CA VAL A 37 3.46 -12.48 1.11
C VAL A 37 2.66 -12.03 2.34
N GLY A 38 2.12 -12.98 3.12
CA GLY A 38 1.40 -12.70 4.36
C GLY A 38 2.28 -12.05 5.43
N LEU A 39 3.51 -12.53 5.62
CA LEU A 39 4.47 -11.93 6.56
C LEU A 39 4.86 -10.52 6.15
N PHE A 40 5.06 -10.26 4.85
CA PHE A 40 5.26 -8.90 4.36
C PHE A 40 4.05 -8.00 4.66
N ALA A 41 2.84 -8.49 4.42
CA ALA A 41 1.61 -7.75 4.75
C ALA A 41 1.52 -7.42 6.24
N VAL A 42 1.80 -8.38 7.13
CA VAL A 42 1.86 -8.14 8.58
C VAL A 42 2.89 -7.07 8.92
N GLN A 43 4.09 -7.11 8.34
CA GLN A 43 5.12 -6.09 8.57
C GLN A 43 4.67 -4.68 8.14
N VAL A 44 3.97 -4.56 7.01
CA VAL A 44 3.38 -3.31 6.54
C VAL A 44 2.30 -2.82 7.50
N LEU A 45 1.39 -3.69 7.93
CA LEU A 45 0.31 -3.34 8.86
C LEU A 45 0.83 -2.93 10.25
N LEU A 46 1.86 -3.60 10.76
CA LEU A 46 2.53 -3.20 12.01
C LEU A 46 3.20 -1.85 11.87
N THR A 47 3.83 -1.57 10.71
CA THR A 47 4.44 -0.27 10.43
C THR A 47 3.38 0.82 10.34
N LEU A 48 2.28 0.57 9.63
CA LEU A 48 1.13 1.46 9.53
C LEU A 48 0.55 1.79 10.91
N TRP A 49 0.34 0.76 11.74
CA TRP A 49 -0.12 0.92 13.12
C TRP A 49 0.82 1.83 13.90
N ARG A 50 2.12 1.57 13.89
CA ARG A 50 3.09 2.37 14.67
C ARG A 50 3.21 3.82 14.19
N ILE A 51 3.07 4.09 12.89
CA ILE A 51 3.04 5.44 12.33
C ILE A 51 1.85 6.24 12.89
N ASN A 52 0.68 5.60 13.03
CA ASN A 52 -0.57 6.28 13.32
C ASN A 52 -1.02 6.16 14.80
N ALA A 53 -0.45 5.22 15.56
CA ALA A 53 -0.78 5.01 16.98
C ALA A 53 -0.64 6.28 17.84
N PRO A 54 0.41 7.13 17.70
CA PRO A 54 0.50 8.38 18.47
C PRO A 54 -0.68 9.33 18.22
N ALA A 55 -1.16 9.41 16.98
CA ALA A 55 -2.30 10.25 16.61
C ALA A 55 -3.65 9.70 17.13
N TRP A 56 -3.67 8.47 17.63
CA TRP A 56 -4.87 7.86 18.20
C TRP A 56 -4.96 7.93 19.72
N HIS A 57 -3.82 8.13 20.40
CA HIS A 57 -3.73 8.10 21.86
C HIS A 57 -3.48 9.49 22.48
N ALA A 58 -3.04 10.46 21.69
CA ALA A 58 -2.84 11.83 22.18
C ALA A 58 -4.13 12.66 22.06
N GLY A 59 -4.32 13.61 22.98
CA GLY A 59 -5.21 14.77 22.80
C GLY A 59 -4.80 15.63 21.59
N PRO A 60 -5.21 16.91 21.48
CA PRO A 60 -5.07 17.69 20.24
C PRO A 60 -3.69 17.53 19.57
N PRO A 61 -3.65 17.27 18.25
CA PRO A 61 -2.51 16.63 17.59
C PRO A 61 -1.22 17.42 17.77
N GLN A 62 -0.22 16.80 18.42
CA GLN A 62 1.11 17.39 18.62
C GLN A 62 2.02 17.21 17.39
N THR A 63 1.72 16.24 16.52
CA THR A 63 2.45 16.02 15.28
C THR A 63 1.81 16.83 14.14
N PRO A 64 2.59 17.57 13.33
CA PRO A 64 2.08 18.23 12.13
C PRO A 64 1.34 17.22 11.23
N ALA A 65 0.13 17.56 10.79
CA ALA A 65 -0.73 16.68 9.98
C ALA A 65 -0.06 16.11 8.71
N ALA A 66 1.04 16.72 8.26
CA ALA A 66 1.78 16.27 7.10
C ALA A 66 2.66 15.03 7.36
N ASP A 67 3.09 14.76 8.60
CA ASP A 67 4.12 13.74 8.86
C ASP A 67 3.58 12.30 8.76
N TRP A 68 2.37 12.06 9.26
CA TRP A 68 1.68 10.78 9.08
C TRP A 68 1.24 10.61 7.62
N ALA A 69 0.76 11.68 6.97
CA ALA A 69 0.28 11.63 5.60
C ALA A 69 1.41 11.27 4.63
N VAL A 70 2.60 11.87 4.79
CA VAL A 70 3.78 11.50 4.00
C VAL A 70 4.16 10.04 4.26
N SER A 71 4.19 9.62 5.52
CA SER A 71 4.60 8.26 5.88
C SER A 71 3.65 7.19 5.31
N ASN A 72 2.34 7.40 5.41
CA ASN A 72 1.34 6.50 4.83
C ASN A 72 1.43 6.50 3.29
N THR A 73 1.65 7.66 2.67
CA THR A 73 1.84 7.74 1.21
C THR A 73 3.09 6.99 0.75
N VAL A 74 4.20 7.10 1.47
CA VAL A 74 5.43 6.32 1.18
C VAL A 74 5.18 4.83 1.39
N LEU A 75 4.40 4.43 2.39
CA LEU A 75 4.03 3.03 2.58
C LEU A 75 3.19 2.50 1.41
N THR A 76 2.25 3.30 0.89
CA THR A 76 1.51 3.02 -0.35
C THR A 76 2.44 2.83 -1.55
N VAL A 77 3.46 3.69 -1.70
CA VAL A 77 4.49 3.53 -2.75
C VAL A 77 5.17 2.17 -2.64
N ILE A 78 5.61 1.81 -1.43
CA ILE A 78 6.31 0.53 -1.18
C ILE A 78 5.42 -0.65 -1.56
N VAL A 79 4.14 -0.64 -1.17
CA VAL A 79 3.21 -1.74 -1.48
C VAL A 79 2.98 -1.88 -2.99
N TYR A 80 2.76 -0.78 -3.71
CA TYR A 80 2.60 -0.85 -5.17
C TYR A 80 3.90 -1.26 -5.88
N ALA A 81 5.04 -0.71 -5.45
CA ALA A 81 6.34 -1.09 -6.01
C ALA A 81 6.67 -2.56 -5.77
N TRP A 82 6.35 -3.06 -4.57
CA TRP A 82 6.45 -4.48 -4.23
C TRP A 82 5.55 -5.33 -5.12
N GLY A 83 4.27 -4.96 -5.29
CA GLY A 83 3.35 -5.73 -6.13
C GLY A 83 3.82 -5.81 -7.59
N ALA A 84 4.31 -4.70 -8.13
CA ALA A 84 4.92 -4.66 -9.44
C ALA A 84 6.14 -5.60 -9.52
N ALA A 85 7.11 -5.41 -8.62
CA ALA A 85 8.33 -6.22 -8.58
C ALA A 85 8.04 -7.71 -8.38
N ALA A 86 7.07 -8.06 -7.53
CA ALA A 86 6.64 -9.43 -7.30
C ALA A 86 6.10 -10.05 -8.59
N LEU A 87 5.21 -9.37 -9.33
CA LEU A 87 4.71 -9.89 -10.61
C LEU A 87 5.83 -10.04 -11.65
N PHE A 88 6.67 -9.00 -11.84
CA PHE A 88 7.78 -9.09 -12.80
C PHE A 88 8.77 -10.21 -12.45
N CYS A 89 9.15 -10.35 -11.18
CA CYS A 89 10.11 -11.36 -10.75
C CYS A 89 9.51 -12.78 -10.76
N ILE A 90 8.31 -12.98 -10.20
CA ILE A 90 7.69 -14.31 -10.13
C ILE A 90 7.47 -14.85 -11.54
N TYR A 91 6.80 -14.11 -12.43
CA TYR A 91 6.52 -14.61 -13.78
C TYR A 91 7.73 -14.56 -14.71
N GLY A 92 8.66 -13.63 -14.49
CA GLY A 92 9.89 -13.53 -15.28
C GLY A 92 10.93 -14.59 -14.96
N LEU A 93 10.95 -15.14 -13.72
CA LEU A 93 12.04 -15.98 -13.24
C LEU A 93 11.63 -17.40 -12.82
N SER A 94 10.33 -17.71 -12.69
CA SER A 94 9.88 -19.02 -12.19
C SER A 94 9.38 -20.00 -13.25
N GLY A 95 9.15 -19.54 -14.48
CA GLY A 95 8.51 -20.33 -15.53
C GLY A 95 6.98 -20.40 -15.43
N LEU A 96 6.35 -19.84 -14.38
CA LEU A 96 4.90 -19.63 -14.37
C LEU A 96 4.48 -18.71 -15.51
N HIS A 97 3.34 -19.01 -16.13
CA HIS A 97 2.83 -18.24 -17.26
C HIS A 97 1.39 -17.77 -17.04
N TRP A 98 1.22 -16.45 -17.03
CA TRP A 98 -0.08 -15.80 -17.02
C TRP A 98 -0.11 -14.62 -17.97
N ARG A 99 -0.88 -14.71 -19.06
CA ARG A 99 -0.81 -13.78 -20.20
C ARG A 99 -0.77 -12.29 -19.83
N HIS A 100 -1.45 -11.90 -18.76
CA HIS A 100 -1.64 -10.52 -18.37
C HIS A 100 -0.71 -10.04 -17.25
N TRP A 101 0.21 -10.87 -16.74
CA TRP A 101 1.06 -10.54 -15.58
C TRP A 101 1.79 -9.21 -15.75
N TRP A 102 2.27 -8.91 -16.95
CA TRP A 102 3.02 -7.69 -17.26
C TRP A 102 2.12 -6.44 -17.23
N GLN A 103 0.84 -6.56 -17.62
CA GLN A 103 -0.11 -5.45 -17.62
C GLN A 103 -0.41 -5.00 -16.20
N TYR A 104 -0.68 -5.97 -15.32
CA TYR A 104 -0.92 -5.71 -13.91
C TYR A 104 0.34 -5.21 -13.20
N GLY A 105 1.51 -5.80 -13.50
CA GLY A 105 2.80 -5.34 -12.99
C GLY A 105 3.10 -3.89 -13.39
N ALA A 106 2.91 -3.54 -14.66
CA ALA A 106 3.11 -2.18 -15.17
C ALA A 106 2.10 -1.18 -14.55
N GLY A 107 0.84 -1.58 -14.40
CA GLY A 107 -0.18 -0.77 -13.72
C GLY A 107 0.20 -0.46 -12.27
N MET A 108 0.67 -1.45 -11.52
CA MET A 108 1.17 -1.25 -10.16
C MET A 108 2.41 -0.34 -10.12
N ALA A 109 3.34 -0.49 -11.06
CA ALA A 109 4.52 0.38 -11.15
C ALA A 109 4.13 1.84 -11.42
N LEU A 110 3.15 2.07 -12.29
CA LEU A 110 2.60 3.39 -12.56
C LEU A 110 1.97 4.00 -11.29
N LEU A 111 1.15 3.23 -10.57
CA LEU A 111 0.54 3.67 -9.32
C LEU A 111 1.59 3.99 -8.24
N ALA A 112 2.66 3.19 -8.14
CA ALA A 112 3.80 3.49 -7.27
C ALA A 112 4.47 4.83 -7.64
N GLY A 113 4.68 5.07 -8.93
CA GLY A 113 5.25 6.32 -9.44
C GLY A 113 4.39 7.53 -9.11
N VAL A 114 3.08 7.45 -9.35
CA VAL A 114 2.13 8.51 -9.00
C VAL A 114 2.13 8.78 -7.50
N ALA A 115 2.05 7.73 -6.67
CA ALA A 115 2.09 7.87 -5.21
C ALA A 115 3.43 8.49 -4.73
N LEU A 116 4.55 8.19 -5.41
CA LEU A 116 5.85 8.77 -5.07
C LEU A 116 5.90 10.27 -5.38
N LEU A 117 5.31 10.69 -6.50
CA LEU A 117 5.16 12.12 -6.82
C LEU A 117 4.30 12.82 -5.75
N CYS A 118 3.19 12.22 -5.33
CA CYS A 118 2.37 12.73 -4.23
C CYS A 118 3.16 12.85 -2.92
N ALA A 119 3.93 11.82 -2.55
CA ALA A 119 4.77 11.84 -1.35
C ALA A 119 5.82 12.96 -1.39
N ARG A 120 6.48 13.16 -2.53
CA ARG A 120 7.46 14.24 -2.75
C ARG A 120 6.81 15.62 -2.65
N HIS A 121 5.62 15.77 -3.25
CA HIS A 121 4.87 17.02 -3.16
C HIS A 121 4.44 17.35 -1.72
N LEU A 122 3.97 16.35 -0.95
CA LEU A 122 3.64 16.52 0.49
C LEU A 122 4.86 16.87 1.35
N ALA A 123 6.02 16.26 1.04
CA ALA A 123 7.25 16.46 1.79
C ALA A 123 7.93 17.80 1.52
N SER A 124 7.59 18.49 0.42
CA SER A 124 8.17 19.80 0.09
C SER A 124 7.74 20.91 1.05
N GLU A 125 8.66 21.83 1.35
CA GLU A 125 8.43 23.01 2.21
C GLU A 125 7.59 24.09 1.50
N ARG A 126 6.34 23.75 1.18
CA ARG A 126 5.37 24.70 0.61
C ARG A 126 4.57 25.37 1.73
N GLY A 127 4.08 26.58 1.48
CA GLY A 127 3.26 27.34 2.43
C GLY A 127 2.03 26.56 2.93
N LEU A 128 1.55 26.91 4.13
CA LEU A 128 0.48 26.19 4.84
C LEU A 128 -0.78 25.96 3.99
N ARG A 129 -1.22 26.98 3.23
CA ARG A 129 -2.39 26.88 2.33
C ARG A 129 -2.20 25.84 1.22
N THR A 130 -1.03 25.82 0.59
CA THR A 130 -0.69 24.85 -0.46
C THR A 130 -0.64 23.43 0.10
N ARG A 131 -0.18 23.28 1.35
CA ARG A 131 -0.13 21.99 2.05
C ARG A 131 -1.53 21.45 2.35
N ALA A 132 -2.46 22.28 2.81
CA ALA A 132 -3.85 21.88 3.05
C ALA A 132 -4.55 21.44 1.76
N SER A 133 -4.40 22.20 0.67
CA SER A 133 -4.95 21.82 -0.64
C SER A 133 -4.37 20.50 -1.16
N THR A 134 -3.06 20.31 -1.03
CA THR A 134 -2.39 19.04 -1.42
C THR A 134 -2.91 17.86 -0.61
N LEU A 135 -3.10 18.04 0.70
CA LEU A 135 -3.67 17.01 1.57
C LEU A 135 -5.09 16.63 1.14
N ASN A 136 -5.95 17.61 0.83
CA ASN A 136 -7.31 17.36 0.36
C ASN A 136 -7.34 16.53 -0.93
N ILE A 137 -6.48 16.87 -1.90
CA ILE A 137 -6.36 16.12 -3.17
C ILE A 137 -5.95 14.67 -2.89
N ILE A 138 -4.94 14.48 -2.03
CA ILE A 138 -4.44 13.13 -1.71
C ILE A 138 -5.48 12.33 -0.95
N MET A 139 -6.28 12.95 -0.08
CA MET A 139 -7.40 12.29 0.57
C MET A 139 -8.51 11.90 -0.42
N ALA A 140 -8.82 12.75 -1.41
CA ALA A 140 -9.74 12.37 -2.48
C ALA A 140 -9.25 11.14 -3.26
N ILE A 141 -7.96 11.11 -3.62
CA ILE A 141 -7.33 9.94 -4.26
C ILE A 141 -7.38 8.71 -3.34
N THR A 142 -7.16 8.90 -2.04
CA THR A 142 -7.22 7.83 -1.03
C THR A 142 -8.63 7.23 -0.92
N VAL A 143 -9.68 8.05 -0.99
CA VAL A 143 -11.08 7.58 -1.05
C VAL A 143 -11.30 6.75 -2.31
N VAL A 144 -10.87 7.24 -3.48
CA VAL A 144 -11.00 6.50 -4.74
C VAL A 144 -10.27 5.16 -4.67
N GLN A 145 -9.07 5.11 -4.09
CA GLN A 145 -8.35 3.85 -3.86
C GLN A 145 -9.10 2.91 -2.91
N ALA A 146 -9.62 3.42 -1.79
CA ALA A 146 -10.38 2.61 -0.83
C ALA A 146 -11.63 1.99 -1.49
N VAL A 147 -12.39 2.77 -2.24
CA VAL A 147 -13.58 2.30 -2.97
C VAL A 147 -13.18 1.29 -4.05
N SER A 148 -12.10 1.55 -4.78
CA SER A 148 -11.60 0.64 -5.82
C SER A 148 -11.18 -0.71 -5.24
N VAL A 149 -10.46 -0.72 -4.12
CA VAL A 149 -10.06 -1.94 -3.40
C VAL A 149 -11.29 -2.68 -2.87
N ALA A 150 -12.22 -1.97 -2.23
CA ALA A 150 -13.46 -2.57 -1.72
C ALA A 150 -14.28 -3.22 -2.86
N GLY A 151 -14.44 -2.52 -3.98
CA GLY A 151 -15.11 -3.03 -5.17
C GLY A 151 -14.42 -4.27 -5.76
N ALA A 152 -13.08 -4.25 -5.83
CA ALA A 152 -12.31 -5.40 -6.30
C ALA A 152 -12.46 -6.62 -5.38
N ILE A 153 -12.41 -6.44 -4.06
CA ILE A 153 -12.62 -7.53 -3.09
C ILE A 153 -14.03 -8.10 -3.22
N VAL A 154 -15.06 -7.24 -3.24
CA VAL A 154 -16.45 -7.67 -3.43
C VAL A 154 -16.62 -8.45 -4.72
N TYR A 155 -16.04 -7.97 -5.82
CA TYR A 155 -16.08 -8.66 -7.11
C TYR A 155 -15.41 -10.04 -7.04
N ILE A 156 -14.22 -10.15 -6.46
CA ILE A 156 -13.48 -11.42 -6.34
C ILE A 156 -14.28 -12.44 -5.51
N VAL A 157 -14.88 -12.00 -4.40
CA VAL A 157 -15.73 -12.85 -3.56
C VAL A 157 -17.01 -13.26 -4.30
N ALA A 158 -17.72 -12.31 -4.91
CA ALA A 158 -19.00 -12.56 -5.57
C ALA A 158 -18.87 -13.40 -6.85
N SER A 159 -17.76 -13.29 -7.57
CA SER A 159 -17.49 -14.07 -8.80
C SER A 159 -17.06 -15.51 -8.52
N GLY A 160 -16.81 -15.88 -7.24
CA GLY A 160 -16.24 -17.18 -6.89
C GLY A 160 -14.82 -17.38 -7.43
N ALA A 161 -14.13 -16.30 -7.86
CA ALA A 161 -12.81 -16.38 -8.48
C ALA A 161 -11.76 -17.03 -7.56
N LEU A 162 -11.98 -16.94 -6.23
CA LEU A 162 -11.15 -17.58 -5.21
C LEU A 162 -11.20 -19.12 -5.25
N ASP A 163 -12.32 -19.71 -5.70
CA ASP A 163 -12.54 -21.16 -5.75
C ASP A 163 -12.25 -21.77 -7.14
N THR A 164 -11.87 -20.94 -8.12
CA THR A 164 -11.65 -21.45 -9.49
C THR A 164 -10.26 -22.08 -9.66
N PRO A 165 -10.15 -23.37 -10.08
CA PRO A 165 -8.87 -24.04 -10.34
C PRO A 165 -8.06 -23.43 -11.50
N LYS A 166 -8.68 -22.57 -12.32
CA LYS A 166 -8.07 -21.82 -13.42
C LYS A 166 -7.44 -20.49 -12.99
N GLY A 167 -7.66 -20.07 -11.74
CA GLY A 167 -7.10 -18.83 -11.20
C GLY A 167 -5.59 -18.94 -11.04
N ASP A 168 -4.86 -17.93 -11.49
CA ASP A 168 -3.43 -17.88 -11.21
C ASP A 168 -3.21 -17.63 -9.72
N TRP A 169 -2.82 -18.69 -9.01
CA TRP A 169 -2.66 -18.68 -7.56
C TRP A 169 -1.60 -17.68 -7.10
N ALA A 170 -0.50 -17.48 -7.86
CA ALA A 170 0.58 -16.60 -7.44
C ALA A 170 0.15 -15.13 -7.52
N ALA A 171 -0.49 -14.74 -8.62
CA ALA A 171 -1.08 -13.41 -8.77
C ALA A 171 -2.17 -13.15 -7.72
N ASN A 172 -3.00 -14.15 -7.40
CA ASN A 172 -4.04 -14.03 -6.39
C ASN A 172 -3.47 -13.66 -5.01
N TYR A 173 -2.39 -14.31 -4.57
CA TYR A 173 -1.75 -13.94 -3.31
C TYR A 173 -1.22 -12.51 -3.31
N VAL A 174 -0.57 -12.08 -4.41
CA VAL A 174 -0.06 -10.72 -4.55
C VAL A 174 -1.20 -9.70 -4.54
N PHE A 175 -2.30 -9.94 -5.27
CA PHE A 175 -3.45 -9.04 -5.34
C PHE A 175 -4.22 -8.97 -4.03
N ILE A 176 -4.47 -10.09 -3.38
CA ILE A 176 -5.19 -10.11 -2.09
C ILE A 176 -4.38 -9.38 -1.04
N ALA A 177 -3.10 -9.73 -0.86
CA ALA A 177 -2.27 -9.07 0.15
C ALA A 177 -2.03 -7.59 -0.18
N GLY A 178 -1.74 -7.27 -1.44
CA GLY A 178 -1.62 -5.89 -1.93
C GLY A 178 -2.88 -5.08 -1.67
N GLY A 179 -4.04 -5.62 -2.06
CA GLY A 179 -5.35 -5.00 -1.85
C GLY A 179 -5.64 -4.75 -0.37
N LEU A 180 -5.43 -5.76 0.49
CA LEU A 180 -5.63 -5.61 1.94
C LEU A 180 -4.71 -4.55 2.55
N MET A 181 -3.43 -4.52 2.16
CA MET A 181 -2.49 -3.50 2.63
C MET A 181 -2.93 -2.09 2.19
N ILE A 182 -3.24 -1.89 0.90
CA ILE A 182 -3.70 -0.60 0.38
C ILE A 182 -5.01 -0.18 1.04
N GLY A 183 -5.97 -1.09 1.17
CA GLY A 183 -7.25 -0.84 1.85
C GLY A 183 -7.04 -0.39 3.30
N ALA A 184 -6.18 -1.07 4.05
CA ALA A 184 -5.85 -0.70 5.43
C ALA A 184 -5.15 0.66 5.51
N ILE A 185 -4.15 0.93 4.64
CA ILE A 185 -3.46 2.21 4.59
C ILE A 185 -4.45 3.34 4.28
N SER A 186 -5.34 3.14 3.33
CA SER A 186 -6.36 4.13 2.97
C SER A 186 -7.33 4.40 4.12
N LEU A 187 -7.85 3.35 4.77
CA LEU A 187 -8.75 3.49 5.91
C LEU A 187 -8.09 4.25 7.07
N VAL A 188 -6.87 3.85 7.46
CA VAL A 188 -6.12 4.51 8.53
C VAL A 188 -5.82 5.97 8.18
N SER A 189 -5.49 6.26 6.92
CA SER A 189 -5.24 7.63 6.46
C SER A 189 -6.49 8.50 6.55
N LEU A 190 -7.66 7.97 6.18
CA LEU A 190 -8.95 8.69 6.29
C LEU A 190 -9.31 8.95 7.75
N LEU A 191 -9.14 7.95 8.62
CA LEU A 191 -9.38 8.11 10.06
C LEU A 191 -8.44 9.16 10.69
N ALA A 192 -7.16 9.16 10.32
CA ALA A 192 -6.19 10.15 10.76
C ALA A 192 -6.54 11.56 10.25
N TYR A 193 -6.97 11.66 8.99
CA TYR A 193 -7.41 12.91 8.38
C TYR A 193 -8.62 13.52 9.09
N TRP A 194 -9.68 12.74 9.32
CA TRP A 194 -10.89 13.22 10.00
C TRP A 194 -10.68 13.61 11.46
N ARG A 195 -9.67 13.04 12.13
CA ARG A 195 -9.29 13.40 13.50
C ARG A 195 -8.40 14.64 13.57
N THR A 196 -7.88 15.11 12.44
CA THR A 196 -7.09 16.35 12.40
C THR A 196 -8.07 17.53 12.35
N PRO A 197 -8.08 18.45 13.35
CA PRO A 197 -8.96 19.61 13.31
C PRO A 197 -8.71 20.39 12.02
N ALA A 198 -9.78 20.78 11.32
CA ALA A 198 -9.67 21.80 10.29
C ALA A 198 -9.03 23.02 10.96
N THR A 199 -7.87 23.46 10.47
CA THR A 199 -7.33 24.76 10.85
C THR A 199 -8.37 25.78 10.42
N ALA A 200 -9.21 26.24 11.37
CA ALA A 200 -10.11 27.35 11.14
C ALA A 200 -9.28 28.51 10.57
N PRO A 201 -9.76 29.23 9.54
CA PRO A 201 -9.06 30.42 9.08
C PRO A 201 -8.94 31.37 10.27
N ALA A 202 -7.70 31.70 10.64
CA ALA A 202 -7.42 32.74 11.60
C ALA A 202 -7.89 34.07 11.00
N GLY A 203 -8.99 34.60 11.52
CA GLY A 203 -9.47 35.95 11.26
C GLY A 203 -10.27 36.12 9.97
N ALA A 204 -11.58 36.31 10.14
CA ALA A 204 -12.34 37.31 9.40
C ALA A 204 -12.97 38.24 10.44
#